data_AF-A0A1G1TFW0-F1
#
_entry.id   AF-A0A1G1TFW0-F1
#
_cell.length_a   1.000
_cell.length_b   1.000
_cell.length_c   1.000
_cell.angle_alpha   90.00
_cell.angle_beta   90.00
_cell.angle_gamma   90.00
#
_symmetry.space_group_name_H-M   'P 1'
#
loop_
_entity.id
_entity.type
_entity.pdbx_description
1 polymer ?
#
loop_
_entity_poly.entity_id
_entity_poly.type
_entity_poly.pdbx_seq_one_letter_code
_entity_poly.pdbx_strand_id
1 'polypeptide(L)'
;MLRAHRRRVATPEELPIEWLSESNYEVKKLGLAPWAVSEKPPLVIRQLWVGRLVADFQAWRQGLMAHYPDFYLAVWIHEPEFGRSQLVAGIDARQTRYEGLFDRPVNVSFPSEYYSVPGVGALHWTAYADGEPFWPDEFAELGPLLLQRAHWEAKSDDGKPFFVVQTGVVWVGRAAAA
;
A
#
# COMPACT_ATOMS: atom_id res chain seq x y z
N MET A 1 -4.82 -16.68 18.38
CA MET A 1 -4.68 -15.74 17.24
C MET A 1 -3.38 -14.93 17.29
N LEU A 2 -3.15 -14.05 18.28
CA LEU A 2 -1.93 -13.19 18.34
C LEU A 2 -0.60 -13.95 18.29
N ARG A 3 -0.48 -15.09 18.98
CA ARG A 3 0.74 -15.93 18.96
C ARG A 3 1.12 -16.43 17.55
N ALA A 4 0.13 -16.73 16.72
CA ALA A 4 0.36 -17.16 15.34
C ALA A 4 0.90 -16.01 14.48
N HIS A 5 0.35 -14.80 14.65
CA HIS A 5 0.90 -13.61 13.98
C HIS A 5 2.31 -13.29 14.45
N ARG A 6 2.59 -13.36 15.75
CA ARG A 6 3.96 -13.18 16.28
C ARG A 6 4.97 -14.12 15.63
N ARG A 7 4.59 -15.39 15.44
CA ARG A 7 5.45 -16.36 14.74
C ARG A 7 5.64 -15.99 13.26
N ARG A 8 4.55 -15.62 12.56
CA ARG A 8 4.61 -15.25 11.14
C ARG A 8 5.49 -14.02 10.91
N VAL A 9 5.37 -12.99 11.74
CA VAL A 9 6.19 -11.77 11.58
C VAL A 9 7.64 -11.95 12.00
N ALA A 10 7.99 -13.03 12.72
CA ALA A 10 9.35 -13.26 13.19
C ALA A 10 10.30 -13.78 12.10
N THR A 11 9.80 -14.26 10.97
CA THR A 11 10.62 -14.79 9.86
C THR A 11 10.82 -13.69 8.81
N PRO A 12 11.96 -12.97 8.78
CA PRO A 12 12.17 -11.85 7.84
C PRO A 12 11.87 -12.23 6.39
N GLU A 13 11.40 -11.27 5.59
CA GLU A 13 11.19 -11.52 4.16
C GLU A 13 12.43 -11.06 3.39
N GLU A 14 13.11 -12.00 2.77
CA GLU A 14 14.19 -11.68 1.86
C GLU A 14 13.63 -11.19 0.52
N LEU A 15 14.27 -10.19 -0.07
CA LEU A 15 13.93 -9.73 -1.42
C LEU A 15 14.48 -10.73 -2.43
N PRO A 16 13.64 -11.40 -3.25
CA PRO A 16 14.12 -12.31 -4.28
C PRO A 16 14.69 -11.52 -5.46
N ILE A 17 15.98 -11.17 -5.40
CA ILE A 17 16.65 -10.33 -6.42
C ILE A 17 16.55 -10.94 -7.82
N GLU A 18 16.70 -12.25 -7.96
CA GLU A 18 16.57 -12.94 -9.26
C GLU A 18 15.18 -12.71 -9.87
N TRP A 19 14.12 -12.96 -9.10
CA TRP A 19 12.75 -12.70 -9.54
C TRP A 19 12.49 -11.22 -9.84
N LEU A 20 13.02 -10.32 -9.01
CA LEU A 20 12.87 -8.88 -9.24
C LEU A 20 13.51 -8.47 -10.57
N SER A 21 14.65 -9.04 -10.94
CA SER A 21 15.33 -8.76 -12.21
C SER A 21 14.56 -9.24 -13.45
N GLU A 22 13.76 -10.30 -13.32
CA GLU A 22 12.95 -10.84 -14.41
C GLU A 22 11.61 -10.12 -14.56
N SER A 23 10.97 -9.80 -13.44
CA SER A 23 9.61 -9.26 -13.40
C SER A 23 9.56 -7.73 -13.34
N ASN A 24 10.67 -7.09 -12.95
CA ASN A 24 10.84 -5.68 -12.61
C ASN A 24 10.07 -5.21 -11.37
N TYR A 25 9.38 -6.09 -10.63
CA TYR A 25 8.69 -5.70 -9.39
C TYR A 25 8.56 -6.85 -8.40
N GLU A 26 8.45 -6.50 -7.13
CA GLU A 26 8.09 -7.46 -6.07
C GLU A 26 7.08 -6.82 -5.12
N VAL A 27 6.10 -7.62 -4.69
CA VAL A 27 5.02 -7.17 -3.80
C VAL A 27 4.83 -8.15 -2.67
N LYS A 28 5.13 -7.70 -1.45
CA LYS A 28 4.80 -8.46 -0.25
C LYS A 28 3.48 -7.99 0.35
N LYS A 29 2.42 -8.74 0.06
CA LYS A 29 1.12 -8.60 0.74
C LYS A 29 1.17 -9.18 2.15
N LEU A 30 0.44 -8.58 3.08
CA LEU A 30 0.36 -9.08 4.47
C LEU A 30 -0.24 -10.50 4.58
N GLY A 31 -1.04 -10.95 3.59
CA GLY A 31 -1.66 -12.28 3.60
C GLY A 31 -2.57 -12.49 4.81
N LEU A 32 -3.38 -11.47 5.13
CA LEU A 32 -4.27 -11.42 6.29
C LEU A 32 -5.67 -11.92 6.02
N ALA A 33 -5.83 -13.09 5.40
CA ALA A 33 -7.16 -13.72 5.36
C ALA A 33 -7.60 -14.09 6.79
N PRO A 34 -8.86 -13.81 7.22
CA PRO A 34 -9.99 -13.27 6.44
C PRO A 34 -10.12 -11.73 6.44
N TRP A 35 -9.27 -10.98 7.15
CA TRP A 35 -9.29 -9.50 7.20
C TRP A 35 -8.91 -8.77 5.89
N ALA A 36 -8.89 -9.49 4.78
CA ALA A 36 -8.69 -8.91 3.46
C ALA A 36 -9.97 -8.27 2.89
N VAL A 37 -11.15 -8.56 3.46
CA VAL A 37 -12.43 -8.27 2.77
C VAL A 37 -13.49 -7.50 3.57
N SER A 38 -13.45 -7.44 4.90
CA SER A 38 -14.52 -6.71 5.64
C SER A 38 -14.26 -6.28 7.09
N GLU A 39 -13.14 -6.67 7.71
CA GLU A 39 -12.91 -6.37 9.13
C GLU A 39 -11.50 -5.82 9.38
N LYS A 40 -11.46 -4.68 10.08
CA LYS A 40 -10.20 -4.08 10.55
C LYS A 40 -9.61 -4.96 11.66
N PRO A 41 -8.38 -5.49 11.52
CA PRO A 41 -7.79 -6.31 12.56
C PRO A 41 -7.63 -5.52 13.88
N PRO A 42 -7.61 -6.21 15.03
CA PRO A 42 -7.28 -5.59 16.31
C PRO A 42 -5.99 -4.76 16.23
N LEU A 43 -5.95 -3.62 16.92
CA LEU A 43 -4.83 -2.67 16.86
C LEU A 43 -3.46 -3.35 17.08
N VAL A 44 -3.34 -4.23 18.06
CA VAL A 44 -2.09 -4.95 18.34
C VAL A 44 -1.63 -5.83 17.17
N ILE A 45 -2.56 -6.37 16.38
CA ILE A 45 -2.24 -7.13 15.16
C ILE A 45 -1.83 -6.17 14.04
N ARG A 46 -2.53 -5.05 13.87
CA ARG A 46 -2.14 -4.02 12.87
C ARG A 46 -0.74 -3.49 13.14
N GLN A 47 -0.45 -3.06 14.37
CA GLN A 47 0.87 -2.57 14.77
C GLN A 47 1.98 -3.61 14.53
N LEU A 48 1.70 -4.89 14.82
CA LEU A 48 2.65 -5.98 14.58
C LEU A 48 3.00 -6.12 13.09
N TRP A 49 2.01 -6.01 12.20
CA TRP A 49 2.21 -6.13 10.76
C TRP A 49 2.77 -4.87 10.11
N VAL A 50 2.40 -3.67 10.59
CA VAL A 50 3.06 -2.42 10.21
C VAL A 50 4.55 -2.51 10.57
N GLY A 51 4.87 -2.96 11.78
CA GLY A 51 6.27 -3.13 12.21
C GLY A 51 7.02 -4.12 11.34
N ARG A 52 6.34 -5.18 10.88
CA ARG A 52 6.91 -6.13 9.93
C ARG A 52 7.18 -5.50 8.56
N LEU A 53 6.21 -4.81 7.96
CA LEU A 53 6.39 -4.15 6.66
C LEU A 53 7.54 -3.14 6.69
N VAL A 54 7.67 -2.40 7.79
CA VAL A 54 8.76 -1.43 7.98
C VAL A 54 10.11 -2.11 8.16
N ALA A 55 10.18 -3.24 8.89
CA ALA A 55 11.42 -4.00 9.02
C ALA A 55 11.86 -4.58 7.66
N ASP A 56 10.94 -5.20 6.92
CA ASP A 56 11.19 -5.72 5.58
C ASP A 56 11.59 -4.59 4.61
N PHE A 57 10.97 -3.41 4.71
CA PHE A 57 11.36 -2.23 3.94
C PHE A 57 12.85 -1.91 4.12
N GLN A 58 13.35 -1.90 5.36
CA GLN A 58 14.76 -1.59 5.61
C GLN A 58 15.69 -2.66 5.04
N ALA A 59 15.32 -3.94 5.16
CA ALA A 59 16.07 -5.05 4.58
C ALA A 59 16.10 -4.98 3.04
N TRP A 60 14.94 -4.77 2.41
CA TRP A 60 14.81 -4.65 0.97
C TRP A 60 15.56 -3.44 0.43
N ARG A 61 15.51 -2.30 1.15
CA ARG A 61 16.26 -1.09 0.76
C ARG A 61 17.76 -1.38 0.67
N GLN A 62 18.33 -2.08 1.65
CA GLN A 62 19.76 -2.42 1.64
C GLN A 62 20.11 -3.32 0.45
N GLY A 63 19.27 -4.32 0.16
CA GLY A 63 19.44 -5.17 -1.02
C GLY A 63 19.34 -4.37 -2.32
N LEU A 64 18.30 -3.56 -2.49
CA LEU A 64 18.09 -2.77 -3.69
C LEU A 64 19.23 -1.80 -3.97
N MET A 65 19.72 -1.08 -2.95
CA MET A 65 20.85 -0.14 -3.08
C MET A 65 22.15 -0.83 -3.52
N ALA A 66 22.32 -2.12 -3.28
CA ALA A 66 23.49 -2.87 -3.71
C ALA A 66 23.43 -3.29 -5.18
N HIS A 67 22.23 -3.39 -5.76
CA HIS A 67 22.00 -3.97 -7.09
C HIS A 67 21.50 -2.98 -8.13
N TYR A 68 20.79 -1.94 -7.71
CA TYR A 68 20.10 -1.02 -8.62
C TYR A 68 20.45 0.43 -8.27
N PRO A 69 20.84 1.24 -9.27
CA PRO A 69 21.16 2.65 -9.06
C PRO A 69 19.91 3.49 -8.75
N ASP A 70 18.74 3.02 -9.18
CA ASP A 70 17.45 3.66 -8.93
C ASP A 70 16.35 2.61 -8.79
N PHE A 71 15.36 2.88 -7.93
CA PHE A 71 14.25 1.97 -7.66
C PHE A 71 13.11 2.67 -6.91
N TYR A 72 11.90 2.17 -7.11
CA TYR A 72 10.76 2.42 -6.24
C TYR A 72 10.80 1.44 -5.05
N LEU A 73 10.63 1.97 -3.84
CA LEU A 73 10.36 1.17 -2.65
C LEU A 73 9.42 1.94 -1.73
N ALA A 74 8.32 1.31 -1.32
CA ALA A 74 7.35 1.92 -0.41
C ALA A 74 6.55 0.91 0.41
N VAL A 75 6.19 1.30 1.63
CA VAL A 75 5.18 0.64 2.45
C VAL A 75 3.83 1.29 2.18
N TRP A 76 2.81 0.52 1.83
CA TRP A 76 1.44 1.00 1.65
C TRP A 76 0.58 0.49 2.80
N ILE A 77 -0.04 1.40 3.54
CA ILE A 77 -1.03 1.07 4.57
C ILE A 77 -2.40 1.53 4.08
N HIS A 78 -3.32 0.60 3.89
CA HIS A 78 -4.68 0.88 3.45
C HIS A 78 -5.65 0.94 4.65
N GLU A 79 -6.56 1.92 4.67
CA GLU A 79 -7.71 1.93 5.58
C GLU A 79 -8.97 2.31 4.80
N PRO A 80 -10.13 1.67 5.08
CA PRO A 80 -10.35 0.66 6.13
C PRO A 80 -9.81 -0.74 5.78
N GLU A 81 -9.36 -0.97 4.56
CA GLU A 81 -8.96 -2.29 4.03
C GLU A 81 -7.53 -2.69 4.41
N PHE A 82 -7.23 -2.74 5.71
CA PHE A 82 -5.88 -2.99 6.22
C PHE A 82 -5.22 -4.25 5.64
N GLY A 83 -6.00 -5.29 5.30
CA GLY A 83 -5.49 -6.51 4.68
C GLY A 83 -4.85 -6.32 3.29
N ARG A 84 -5.13 -5.21 2.59
CA ARG A 84 -4.48 -4.82 1.32
C ARG A 84 -3.12 -4.14 1.50
N SER A 85 -2.75 -3.80 2.73
CA SER A 85 -1.45 -3.21 3.02
C SER A 85 -0.32 -4.13 2.55
N GLN A 86 0.76 -3.52 2.06
CA GLN A 86 1.82 -4.24 1.36
C GLN A 86 3.13 -3.45 1.31
N LEU A 87 4.23 -4.15 1.09
CA LEU A 87 5.53 -3.58 0.72
C LEU A 87 5.72 -3.79 -0.78
N VAL A 88 6.11 -2.74 -1.50
CA VAL A 88 6.23 -2.76 -2.96
C VAL A 88 7.60 -2.27 -3.37
N ALA A 89 8.30 -3.07 -4.18
CA ALA A 89 9.51 -2.69 -4.89
C ALA A 89 9.25 -2.69 -6.40
N GLY A 90 9.85 -1.74 -7.11
CA GLY A 90 9.81 -1.69 -8.58
C GLY A 90 11.10 -1.11 -9.13
N ILE A 91 11.60 -1.72 -10.20
CA ILE A 91 12.75 -1.26 -10.96
C ILE A 91 12.34 -0.95 -12.41
N ASP A 92 13.19 -0.26 -13.16
CA ASP A 92 12.98 0.06 -14.58
C ASP A 92 11.56 0.59 -14.87
N ALA A 93 10.86 0.01 -15.84
CA ALA A 93 9.50 0.45 -16.22
C ALA A 93 8.47 0.34 -15.08
N ARG A 94 8.69 -0.53 -14.10
CA ARG A 94 7.78 -0.68 -12.95
C ARG A 94 7.98 0.42 -11.92
N GLN A 95 9.17 1.00 -11.82
CA GLN A 95 9.41 2.18 -10.99
C GLN A 95 8.46 3.31 -11.40
N THR A 96 8.50 3.74 -12.66
CA THR A 96 7.64 4.81 -13.19
C THR A 96 6.16 4.52 -12.95
N ARG A 97 5.74 3.26 -13.14
CA ARG A 97 4.36 2.84 -12.88
C ARG A 97 3.96 3.06 -11.42
N TYR A 98 4.81 2.69 -10.46
CA TYR A 98 4.48 2.83 -9.03
C TYR A 98 4.60 4.27 -8.54
N GLU A 99 5.50 5.08 -9.11
CA GLU A 99 5.58 6.52 -8.86
C GLU A 99 4.28 7.23 -9.23
N GLY A 100 3.70 6.86 -10.37
CA GLY A 100 2.45 7.45 -10.88
C GLY A 100 1.17 6.78 -10.39
N LEU A 101 1.26 5.75 -9.53
CA LEU A 101 0.07 4.96 -9.17
C LEU A 101 -0.93 5.74 -8.32
N PHE A 102 -0.44 6.60 -7.43
CA PHE A 102 -1.27 7.43 -6.56
C PHE A 102 -1.13 8.90 -6.94
N ASP A 103 -2.18 9.48 -7.49
CA ASP A 103 -2.18 10.81 -8.10
C ASP A 103 -3.00 11.86 -7.32
N ARG A 104 -3.74 11.43 -6.30
CA ARG A 104 -4.68 12.27 -5.54
C ARG A 104 -4.30 12.35 -4.07
N PRO A 105 -3.37 13.26 -3.69
CA PRO A 105 -3.02 13.44 -2.31
C PRO A 105 -4.23 13.97 -1.52
N VAL A 106 -4.36 13.52 -0.27
CA VAL A 106 -5.38 13.99 0.67
C VAL A 106 -4.71 14.52 1.93
N ASN A 107 -5.28 15.56 2.52
CA ASN A 107 -4.71 16.17 3.73
C ASN A 107 -5.19 15.41 4.99
N VAL A 108 -4.69 14.18 5.15
CA VAL A 108 -4.97 13.32 6.32
C VAL A 108 -3.65 12.88 6.93
N SER A 109 -3.48 13.13 8.23
CA SER A 109 -2.28 12.72 8.97
C SER A 109 -2.15 11.20 9.03
N PHE A 110 -0.90 10.72 9.12
CA PHE A 110 -0.64 9.30 9.36
C PHE A 110 -1.25 8.87 10.72
N PRO A 111 -1.88 7.68 10.83
CA PRO A 111 -2.62 7.32 12.04
C PRO A 111 -1.71 7.24 13.27
N SER A 112 -2.08 7.96 14.33
CA SER A 112 -1.20 8.16 15.48
C SER A 112 -0.90 6.87 16.25
N GLU A 113 -1.78 5.86 16.15
CA GLU A 113 -1.58 4.55 16.77
C GLU A 113 -0.35 3.79 16.23
N TYR A 114 0.22 4.21 15.10
CA TYR A 114 1.38 3.56 14.49
C TYR A 114 2.70 4.26 14.82
N TYR A 115 2.69 5.47 15.39
CA TYR A 115 3.94 6.18 15.71
C TYR A 115 4.82 5.46 16.75
N SER A 116 4.22 4.61 17.59
CA SER A 116 4.97 3.79 18.55
C SER A 116 5.63 2.56 17.91
N VAL A 117 5.35 2.26 16.63
CA VAL A 117 5.91 1.10 15.95
C VAL A 117 7.35 1.40 15.51
N PRO A 118 8.34 0.55 15.86
CA PRO A 118 9.72 0.78 15.49
C PRO A 118 9.92 1.00 13.99
N GLY A 119 10.72 2.01 13.63
CA GLY A 119 11.07 2.35 12.26
C GLY A 119 10.04 3.19 11.49
N VAL A 120 8.79 3.30 11.96
CA VAL A 120 7.75 4.10 11.28
C VAL A 120 8.16 5.56 11.11
N GLY A 121 8.82 6.14 12.12
CA GLY A 121 9.30 7.53 12.08
C GLY A 121 10.47 7.78 11.12
N ALA A 122 11.09 6.73 10.57
CA ALA A 122 12.14 6.86 9.56
C ALA A 122 11.59 7.01 8.13
N LEU A 123 10.28 6.84 7.96
CA LEU A 123 9.60 6.99 6.67
C LEU A 123 8.84 8.32 6.61
N HIS A 124 8.85 8.93 5.44
CA HIS A 124 7.93 10.02 5.10
C HIS A 124 6.61 9.42 4.59
N TRP A 125 5.51 9.80 5.23
CA TRP A 125 4.18 9.25 4.94
C TRP A 125 3.32 10.28 4.22
N THR A 126 2.91 9.96 2.99
CA THR A 126 1.96 10.77 2.21
C THR A 126 0.64 10.03 2.09
N ALA A 127 -0.47 10.71 2.35
CA ALA A 127 -1.80 10.13 2.23
C ALA A 127 -2.39 10.41 0.84
N TYR A 128 -2.99 9.40 0.23
CA TYR A 128 -3.70 9.48 -1.05
C TYR A 128 -5.10 8.90 -0.92
N ALA A 129 -6.02 9.39 -1.75
CA ALA A 129 -7.34 8.78 -1.89
C ALA A 129 -7.20 7.35 -2.44
N ASP A 130 -7.79 6.38 -1.75
CA ASP A 130 -7.96 5.01 -2.26
C ASP A 130 -9.42 4.88 -2.72
N GLY A 131 -9.64 4.28 -3.89
CA GLY A 131 -10.94 4.29 -4.52
C GLY A 131 -11.20 3.09 -5.42
N GLU A 132 -12.48 2.87 -5.68
CA GLU A 132 -12.98 1.79 -6.51
C GLU A 132 -13.50 2.33 -7.84
N PRO A 133 -13.12 1.72 -8.97
CA PRO A 133 -13.61 2.11 -10.28
C PRO A 133 -15.02 1.55 -10.54
N PHE A 134 -15.87 2.35 -11.16
CA PHE A 134 -17.22 2.00 -11.61
C PHE A 134 -17.43 2.53 -13.03
N TRP A 135 -17.94 1.68 -13.91
CA TRP A 135 -18.43 2.13 -15.22
C TRP A 135 -19.66 3.04 -15.06
N PRO A 136 -20.00 3.90 -16.04
CA PRO A 136 -21.10 4.84 -15.92
C PRO A 136 -22.44 4.20 -15.51
N ASP A 137 -22.75 3.01 -16.07
CA ASP A 137 -23.98 2.28 -15.74
C ASP A 137 -23.96 1.77 -14.28
N GLU A 138 -22.82 1.22 -13.84
CA GLU A 138 -22.63 0.76 -12.45
C GLU A 138 -22.68 1.93 -11.46
N PHE A 139 -22.09 3.07 -11.83
CA PHE A 139 -22.08 4.28 -11.02
C PHE A 139 -23.51 4.84 -10.82
N ALA A 140 -24.34 4.80 -11.87
CA ALA A 140 -25.74 5.22 -11.80
C ALA A 140 -26.60 4.32 -10.89
N GLU A 141 -26.20 3.05 -10.73
CA GLU A 141 -26.86 2.08 -9.85
C GLU A 141 -26.35 2.14 -8.40
N LEU A 142 -25.35 2.96 -8.10
CA LEU A 142 -24.83 3.08 -6.74
C LEU A 142 -25.88 3.61 -5.77
N GLY A 143 -25.95 2.98 -4.61
CA GLY A 143 -26.84 3.42 -3.53
C GLY A 143 -26.51 4.84 -3.05
N PRO A 144 -27.48 5.57 -2.45
CA PRO A 144 -27.31 6.97 -2.05
C PRO A 144 -26.09 7.25 -1.15
N LEU A 145 -25.67 6.27 -0.34
CA LEU A 145 -24.51 6.40 0.55
C LEU A 145 -23.17 6.47 -0.20
N LEU A 146 -23.03 5.77 -1.33
CA LEU A 146 -21.81 5.79 -2.13
C LEU A 146 -21.74 7.04 -3.01
N LEU A 147 -22.89 7.52 -3.52
CA LEU A 147 -22.98 8.76 -4.29
C LEU A 147 -22.61 10.01 -3.47
N GLN A 148 -22.75 9.96 -2.14
CA GLN A 148 -22.31 11.03 -1.24
C GLN A 148 -20.79 11.08 -1.02
N ARG A 149 -20.06 10.02 -1.39
CA ARG A 149 -18.60 9.99 -1.26
C ARG A 149 -17.96 10.84 -2.36
N ALA A 150 -16.78 11.36 -2.05
CA ALA A 150 -15.94 12.00 -3.06
C ALA A 150 -15.69 11.03 -4.21
N HIS A 151 -15.88 11.49 -5.44
CA HIS A 151 -15.66 10.71 -6.64
C HIS A 151 -15.11 11.60 -7.75
N TRP A 152 -14.50 11.00 -8.75
CA TRP A 152 -13.94 11.71 -9.89
C TRP A 152 -14.01 10.86 -11.15
N GLU A 153 -13.99 11.53 -12.30
CA GLU A 153 -13.87 10.86 -13.59
C GLU A 153 -12.41 10.51 -13.89
N ALA A 154 -12.22 9.35 -14.51
CA ALA A 154 -10.96 8.86 -15.04
C ALA A 154 -11.19 8.20 -16.41
N LYS A 155 -10.10 7.88 -17.10
CA LYS A 155 -10.13 7.18 -18.39
C LYS A 155 -9.27 5.94 -18.30
N SER A 156 -9.76 4.84 -18.85
CA SER A 156 -8.97 3.62 -18.96
C SER A 156 -7.96 3.74 -20.12
N ASP A 157 -7.09 2.74 -20.28
CA ASP A 157 -6.06 2.74 -21.32
C ASP A 157 -6.64 2.83 -22.75
N ASP A 158 -7.90 2.39 -22.96
CA ASP A 158 -8.61 2.50 -24.23
C ASP A 158 -9.39 3.81 -24.41
N GLY A 159 -9.28 4.73 -23.45
CA GLY A 159 -9.93 6.04 -23.45
C GLY A 159 -11.37 6.06 -22.95
N LYS A 160 -11.95 4.91 -22.57
CA LYS A 160 -13.32 4.87 -22.01
C LYS A 160 -13.40 5.55 -20.64
N PRO A 161 -14.42 6.40 -20.41
CA PRO A 161 -14.60 7.04 -19.12
C PRO A 161 -15.13 6.07 -18.07
N PHE A 162 -14.68 6.25 -16.84
CA PHE A 162 -15.23 5.59 -15.66
C PHE A 162 -15.17 6.54 -14.47
N PHE A 163 -15.93 6.26 -13.42
CA PHE A 163 -15.89 7.00 -12.16
C PHE A 163 -15.06 6.23 -11.15
N VAL A 164 -14.28 6.93 -10.35
CA VAL A 164 -13.65 6.37 -9.16
C VAL A 164 -14.33 6.96 -7.94
N VAL A 165 -14.86 6.10 -7.08
CA VAL A 165 -15.44 6.49 -5.79
C VAL A 165 -14.39 6.29 -4.72
N GLN A 166 -14.10 7.34 -3.94
CA GLN A 166 -13.20 7.21 -2.80
C GLN A 166 -13.82 6.28 -1.75
N THR A 167 -13.16 5.16 -1.47
CA THR A 167 -13.59 4.19 -0.46
C THR A 167 -12.67 4.15 0.75
N GLY A 168 -11.49 4.75 0.66
CA GLY A 168 -10.54 4.79 1.76
C GLY A 168 -9.41 5.80 1.58
N VAL A 169 -8.35 5.55 2.34
CA VAL A 169 -7.07 6.27 2.28
C VAL A 169 -5.96 5.25 2.27
N VAL A 170 -4.95 5.50 1.44
CA VAL A 170 -3.68 4.78 1.48
C VAL A 170 -2.59 5.73 1.92
N TRP A 171 -1.83 5.35 2.94
CA TRP A 171 -0.60 6.04 3.32
C TRP A 171 0.59 5.33 2.69
N VAL A 172 1.36 6.07 1.91
CA VAL A 172 2.56 5.60 1.22
C VAL A 172 3.77 6.10 2.00
N GLY A 173 4.45 5.17 2.66
CA GLY A 173 5.66 5.41 3.44
C GLY A 173 6.90 5.15 2.61
N ARG A 174 7.74 6.17 2.42
CA ARG A 174 8.99 6.10 1.64
C ARG A 174 10.15 6.63 2.46
N ALA A 175 11.37 6.20 2.12
CA ALA A 175 12.55 6.87 2.64
C ALA A 175 12.56 8.32 2.14
N ALA A 176 13.11 9.23 2.93
CA ALA A 176 13.43 10.57 2.42
C ALA A 176 14.37 10.42 1.21
N ALA A 177 14.15 11.24 0.18
CA ALA A 177 15.13 11.41 -0.88
C ALA A 177 16.46 11.82 -0.24
N ALA A 178 17.53 11.12 -0.61
CA ALA A 178 18.89 11.43 -0.16
C ALA A 178 19.40 12.72 -0.83
#